data_AF-A0A9E0JAY8-F1
#
_entry.id   AF-A0A9E0JAY8-F1
#
_cell.length_a   1.000
_cell.length_b   1.000
_cell.length_c   1.000
_cell.angle_alpha   90.00
_cell.angle_beta   90.00
_cell.angle_gamma   90.00
#
_symmetry.space_group_name_H-M   'P 1'
#
loop_
_entity.id
_entity.type
_entity.pdbx_description
1 polymer ?
#
loop_
_entity_poly.entity_id
_entity_poly.type
_entity_poly.pdbx_seq_one_letter_code
_entity_poly.pdbx_strand_id
1 'polypeptide(L)'
;MDANARRALATDINAVARLQGSFVLRSGAVASEYFDKYRFEADPALLARVAQAMIPLLPADTEVLAGVELGGVPIATAISLATGLPCVFVRKQAKTYGTCLAVEGSEVK
;
A
#
# COMPACT_ATOMS: atom_id res chain seq x y z
N MET A 1 17.15 3.66 6.60
CA MET A 1 16.50 4.02 7.88
C MET A 1 17.13 3.21 8.99
N ASP A 2 17.53 3.83 10.10
CA ASP A 2 18.08 3.10 11.24
C ASP A 2 17.00 2.31 12.01
N ALA A 3 17.43 1.47 12.95
CA ALA A 3 16.53 0.61 13.71
C ALA A 3 15.55 1.38 14.61
N ASN A 4 15.91 2.57 15.10
CA ASN A 4 15.08 3.39 15.97
C ASN A 4 13.98 4.07 15.16
N ALA A 5 14.32 4.66 14.02
CA ALA A 5 13.35 5.25 13.09
C ALA A 5 12.36 4.21 12.57
N ARG A 6 12.81 2.98 12.28
CA ARG A 6 11.93 1.87 11.91
C ARG A 6 10.94 1.52 13.02
N ARG A 7 11.43 1.47 14.27
CA ARG A 7 10.59 1.17 15.44
C ARG A 7 9.56 2.26 15.68
N ALA A 8 9.96 3.53 15.56
CA ALA A 8 9.05 4.67 15.68
C ALA A 8 7.96 4.63 14.61
N LEU A 9 8.31 4.38 13.34
CA LEU A 9 7.33 4.22 12.27
C LEU A 9 6.35 3.07 12.54
N ALA A 10 6.84 1.92 13.00
CA ALA A 10 5.98 0.80 13.36
C ALA A 10 5.01 1.13 14.51
N THR A 11 5.47 1.87 15.53
CA THR A 11 4.63 2.36 16.63
C THR A 11 3.52 3.27 16.11
N ASP A 12 3.85 4.24 15.25
CA ASP A 12 2.88 5.20 14.71
C ASP A 12 1.85 4.52 13.81
N ILE A 13 2.27 3.60 12.94
CA ILE A 13 1.37 2.76 12.15
C ILE A 13 0.44 1.97 13.05
N ASN A 14 0.97 1.30 14.07
CA ASN A 14 0.16 0.49 14.98
C ASN A 14 -0.86 1.34 15.74
N ALA A 15 -0.49 2.55 16.17
CA ALA A 15 -1.39 3.46 16.88
C ALA A 15 -2.61 3.88 16.04
N VAL A 16 -2.45 4.00 14.72
CA VAL A 16 -3.52 4.43 13.80
C VAL A 16 -4.30 3.23 13.23
N ALA A 17 -3.60 2.13 12.90
CA ALA A 17 -4.17 1.02 12.14
C ALA A 17 -4.72 -0.12 13.01
N ARG A 18 -4.29 -0.26 14.26
CA ARG A 18 -4.80 -1.33 15.14
C ARG A 18 -6.12 -0.90 15.77
N LEU A 19 -7.16 -1.70 15.52
CA LEU A 19 -8.49 -1.51 16.09
C LEU A 19 -8.76 -2.60 17.12
N GLN A 20 -9.43 -2.25 18.21
CA GLN A 20 -9.98 -3.17 19.20
C GLN A 20 -11.49 -3.28 19.01
N GLY A 21 -12.03 -4.49 19.14
CA GLY A 21 -13.46 -4.73 18.90
C GLY A 21 -13.76 -6.21 18.68
N SER A 22 -14.84 -6.52 17.97
CA SER A 22 -15.15 -7.88 17.52
C SER A 22 -15.26 -7.88 16.01
N PHE A 23 -14.35 -8.60 15.34
CA PHE A 23 -14.23 -8.61 13.89
C PHE A 23 -14.34 -10.04 13.36
N VAL A 24 -15.21 -10.27 12.39
CA VAL A 24 -15.26 -11.53 11.65
C VAL A 24 -14.26 -11.45 10.50
N LEU A 25 -13.24 -12.30 10.55
CA LEU A 25 -12.20 -12.37 9.52
C LEU A 25 -12.71 -13.11 8.28
N ARG A 26 -11.94 -13.02 7.18
CA ARG A 26 -12.24 -13.76 5.94
C ARG A 26 -12.34 -15.28 6.15
N SER A 27 -11.65 -15.81 7.17
CA SER A 27 -11.72 -17.21 7.56
C SER A 27 -13.00 -17.60 8.31
N GLY A 28 -13.86 -16.62 8.66
CA GLY A 28 -15.01 -16.80 9.54
C GLY A 28 -14.67 -16.73 11.03
N ALA A 29 -13.40 -16.70 11.41
CA ALA A 29 -12.97 -16.57 12.81
C ALA A 29 -13.30 -15.17 13.37
N VAL A 30 -13.65 -15.11 14.66
CA VAL A 30 -13.82 -13.85 15.39
C VAL A 30 -12.49 -13.45 16.03
N ALA A 31 -12.04 -12.23 15.76
CA ALA A 31 -10.84 -11.63 16.35
C ALA A 31 -11.21 -10.43 17.23
N SER A 32 -10.48 -10.26 18.35
CA SER A 32 -10.62 -9.10 19.23
C SER A 32 -9.89 -7.85 18.73
N GLU A 33 -9.04 -8.03 17.72
CA GLU A 33 -8.25 -6.97 17.10
C GLU A 33 -8.29 -7.10 15.58
N TYR A 34 -8.21 -5.96 14.88
CA TYR A 34 -8.11 -5.90 13.44
C TYR A 34 -7.08 -4.85 13.01
N PHE A 35 -6.28 -5.17 11.99
CA PHE A 35 -5.31 -4.25 11.43
C PHE A 35 -5.86 -3.63 10.14
N ASP A 36 -6.35 -2.39 10.25
CA ASP A 36 -6.88 -1.64 9.13
C ASP A 36 -5.80 -0.75 8.49
N LYS A 37 -5.12 -1.31 7.48
CA LYS A 37 -4.06 -0.60 6.76
C LYS A 37 -4.53 0.67 6.06
N TYR A 38 -5.81 0.78 5.71
CA TYR A 38 -6.33 1.98 5.05
C TYR A 38 -6.24 3.22 5.93
N ARG A 39 -6.18 3.07 7.26
CA ARG A 39 -6.07 4.20 8.18
C ARG A 39 -4.72 4.91 8.08
N PHE A 40 -3.61 4.18 7.92
CA PHE A 40 -2.32 4.82 7.68
C PHE A 40 -2.14 5.22 6.21
N GLU A 41 -2.76 4.50 5.27
CA GLU A 41 -2.74 4.87 3.85
C GLU A 41 -3.52 6.17 3.58
N ALA A 42 -4.49 6.52 4.42
CA ALA A 42 -5.26 7.76 4.33
C ALA A 42 -4.64 8.95 5.10
N ASP A 43 -3.57 8.73 5.88
CA ASP A 43 -2.80 9.79 6.53
C ASP A 43 -1.62 10.16 5.62
N PRO A 44 -1.61 11.36 5.00
CA PRO A 44 -0.56 11.74 4.05
C PRO A 44 0.84 11.75 4.67
N ALA A 45 0.97 12.17 5.93
CA ALA A 45 2.27 12.26 6.60
C ALA A 45 2.80 10.87 6.94
N LEU A 46 1.91 9.98 7.39
CA LEU A 46 2.29 8.60 7.72
C LEU A 46 2.55 7.77 6.47
N LEU A 47 1.71 7.91 5.43
CA LEU A 47 1.92 7.26 4.12
C LEU A 47 3.24 7.70 3.49
N ALA A 48 3.60 8.98 3.54
CA ALA A 48 4.89 9.45 3.03
C ALA A 48 6.07 8.77 3.74
N ARG A 49 6.00 8.62 5.06
CA ARG A 49 7.04 7.91 5.85
C ARG A 49 7.11 6.43 5.51
N VAL A 50 5.96 5.78 5.31
CA VAL A 50 5.88 4.38 4.84
C VAL A 50 6.54 4.24 3.47
N ALA A 51 6.21 5.10 2.51
CA ALA A 51 6.81 5.09 1.19
C ALA A 51 8.33 5.24 1.25
N GLN A 52 8.83 6.22 2.01
CA GLN A 52 10.28 6.43 2.22
C GLN A 52 10.98 5.22 2.84
N ALA A 53 10.32 4.52 3.77
CA ALA A 53 10.86 3.29 4.35
C ALA A 53 10.87 2.10 3.38
N MET A 54 9.99 2.11 2.37
CA MET A 54 9.87 1.05 1.36
C MET A 54 10.81 1.24 0.17
N ILE A 55 11.20 2.47 -0.18
CA ILE A 55 12.09 2.76 -1.33
C ILE A 55 13.38 1.93 -1.31
N PRO A 56 14.12 1.79 -0.18
CA PRO A 56 15.34 0.98 -0.15
C PRO A 56 15.11 -0.52 -0.33
N LEU A 57 13.85 -0.98 -0.30
CA LEU A 57 13.48 -2.38 -0.51
C LEU A 57 13.20 -2.69 -1.98
N LEU A 58 13.13 -1.67 -2.84
CA LEU A 58 12.93 -1.86 -4.27
C LEU A 58 14.18 -2.51 -4.89
N PRO A 59 14.02 -3.54 -5.74
CA PRO A 59 15.10 -4.01 -6.60
C PRO A 59 15.72 -2.86 -7.41
N ALA A 60 17.03 -2.86 -7.60
CA ALA A 60 17.74 -1.76 -8.27
C ALA A 60 17.32 -1.57 -9.74
N ASP A 61 16.81 -2.63 -10.36
CA ASP A 61 16.30 -2.71 -11.73
C ASP A 61 14.77 -2.50 -11.82
N THR A 62 14.14 -1.96 -10.77
CA THR A 62 12.70 -1.66 -10.80
C THR A 62 12.39 -0.57 -11.83
N GLU A 63 11.64 -0.93 -12.88
CA GLU A 63 11.20 0.00 -13.93
C GLU A 63 9.77 0.54 -13.71
N VAL A 64 8.90 -0.23 -13.03
CA VAL A 64 7.51 0.14 -12.76
C VAL A 64 7.03 -0.38 -11.40
N LEU A 65 6.17 0.38 -10.75
CA LEU A 65 5.51 0.01 -9.50
C LEU A 65 4.09 -0.48 -9.76
N ALA A 66 3.78 -1.75 -9.46
CA ALA A 66 2.45 -2.31 -9.63
C ALA A 66 1.65 -2.34 -8.31
N GLY A 67 0.64 -1.48 -8.20
CA GLY A 67 -0.27 -1.43 -7.05
C GLY A 67 -1.54 -2.26 -7.30
N VAL A 68 -1.72 -3.35 -6.56
CA VAL A 68 -2.95 -4.17 -6.65
C VAL A 68 -4.12 -3.50 -5.93
N GLU A 69 -5.29 -3.46 -6.56
CA GLU A 69 -6.48 -2.86 -5.96
C GLU A 69 -6.95 -3.61 -4.68
N LEU A 70 -7.44 -2.92 -3.66
CA LEU A 70 -7.42 -1.47 -3.47
C LEU A 70 -6.11 -1.04 -2.81
N GLY A 71 -5.77 -1.63 -1.67
CA GLY A 71 -4.73 -1.06 -0.80
C GLY A 71 -3.28 -1.18 -1.29
N GLY A 72 -3.00 -1.77 -2.45
CA GLY A 72 -1.68 -1.62 -3.07
C GLY A 72 -1.54 -0.27 -3.79
N VAL A 73 -2.65 0.30 -4.24
CA VAL A 73 -2.69 1.54 -5.03
C VAL A 73 -2.15 2.74 -4.24
N PRO A 74 -2.58 3.06 -3.00
CA PRO A 74 -2.07 4.24 -2.29
C PRO A 74 -0.55 4.18 -2.05
N ILE A 75 -0.03 3.00 -1.74
CA ILE A 75 1.40 2.78 -1.49
C ILE A 75 2.19 2.94 -2.79
N ALA A 76 1.76 2.29 -3.89
CA ALA A 76 2.41 2.41 -5.19
C ALA A 76 2.44 3.87 -5.68
N THR A 77 1.33 4.60 -5.53
CA THR A 77 1.23 6.02 -5.84
C THR A 77 2.21 6.85 -5.01
N ALA A 78 2.29 6.63 -3.69
CA ALA A 78 3.20 7.39 -2.83
C ALA A 78 4.67 7.14 -3.15
N ILE A 79 5.05 5.89 -3.43
CA ILE A 79 6.42 5.55 -3.85
C ILE A 79 6.71 6.15 -5.23
N SER A 80 5.76 6.08 -6.16
CA SER A 80 5.88 6.71 -7.48
C SER A 80 6.17 8.20 -7.38
N LEU A 81 5.40 8.93 -6.55
CA LEU A 81 5.62 10.36 -6.29
C LEU A 81 7.00 10.64 -5.68
N ALA A 82 7.49 9.76 -4.81
CA ALA A 82 8.76 9.94 -4.12
C ALA A 82 9.99 9.57 -4.95
N THR A 83 9.85 8.67 -5.93
CA THR A 83 10.97 8.12 -6.73
C THR A 83 11.00 8.62 -8.17
N GLY A 84 9.87 9.11 -8.69
CA GLY A 84 9.69 9.40 -10.11
C GLY A 84 9.47 8.16 -10.98
N LEU A 85 9.48 6.95 -10.40
CA LEU A 85 9.14 5.73 -11.14
C LEU A 85 7.65 5.75 -11.54
N PRO A 86 7.30 5.32 -12.77
CA PRO A 86 5.91 5.15 -13.16
C PRO A 86 5.24 4.08 -12.29
N CYS A 87 3.92 4.19 -12.12
CA CYS A 87 3.12 3.17 -11.49
C CYS A 87 1.96 2.72 -12.36
N VAL A 88 1.55 1.47 -12.16
CA VAL A 88 0.34 0.89 -12.73
C VAL A 88 -0.54 0.33 -11.63
N PHE A 89 -1.84 0.26 -11.92
CA PHE A 89 -2.86 -0.17 -10.98
C PHE A 89 -3.52 -1.45 -11.49
N VAL A 90 -3.32 -2.54 -10.75
CA VAL A 90 -3.77 -3.87 -11.14
C VAL A 90 -5.13 -4.16 -10.51
N ARG A 91 -6.11 -4.46 -11.35
CA ARG A 91 -7.45 -4.84 -10.90
C ARG A 91 -7.50 -6.33 -10.55
N LYS A 92 -8.35 -6.70 -9.58
CA LYS A 92 -8.67 -8.11 -9.30
C LYS A 92 -9.53 -8.72 -10.38
N GLN A 93 -10.36 -7.90 -11.03
CA GLN A 93 -11.20 -8.28 -12.16
C GLN A 93 -11.15 -7.18 -13.21
N ALA A 94 -10.97 -7.57 -14.47
CA ALA A 94 -10.98 -6.65 -15.60
C ALA A 94 -12.34 -5.95 -15.73
N LYS A 95 -12.35 -4.73 -16.27
CA LYS A 95 -13.60 -4.06 -16.66
C LYS A 95 -14.29 -4.82 -17.79
N THR A 96 -15.61 -4.80 -17.80
CA THR A 96 -16.43 -5.26 -18.94
C THR A 96 -16.68 -4.15 -19.98
N TYR A 97 -16.08 -2.97 -19.78
CA TYR A 97 -16.25 -1.79 -20.62
C TYR A 97 -14.99 -0.90 -20.60
N GLY A 98 -14.86 0.06 -21.53
CA GLY A 98 -13.67 0.91 -21.65
C GLY A 98 -12.48 0.15 -22.24
N THR A 99 -11.29 0.32 -21.69
CA THR A 99 -10.06 -0.36 -22.15
C THR A 99 -10.10 -1.88 -21.92
N CYS A 100 -11.00 -2.37 -21.05
CA CYS A 100 -11.11 -3.78 -20.65
C CYS A 100 -9.80 -4.40 -20.12
N LEU A 101 -8.83 -3.56 -19.74
CA LEU A 101 -7.54 -4.01 -19.24
C LEU A 101 -7.62 -4.45 -17.78
N ALA A 102 -6.80 -5.41 -17.41
CA ALA A 102 -6.57 -5.79 -16.02
C ALA A 102 -5.55 -4.85 -15.32
N VAL A 103 -4.79 -4.09 -16.10
CA VAL A 103 -3.75 -3.16 -15.65
C VAL A 103 -4.05 -1.78 -16.22
N GLU A 104 -4.15 -0.78 -15.36
CA GLU A 104 -4.41 0.61 -15.70
C GLU A 104 -3.15 1.45 -15.42
N GLY A 105 -2.94 2.56 -16.15
CA GLY A 105 -1.81 3.46 -15.92
C GLY A 105 -0.83 3.50 -17.10
N SER A 106 0.46 3.68 -16.81
CA SER A 106 1.52 3.75 -17.83
C SER A 106 1.59 2.50 -18.69
N GLU A 107 1.97 2.65 -19.97
CA GLU A 107 2.34 1.50 -20.80
C GLU A 107 3.58 0.83 -20.19
N VAL A 108 3.42 -0.42 -19.77
CA VAL A 108 4.52 -1.27 -19.32
C VAL A 108 4.88 -2.18 -20.48
N LYS A 109 6.15 -2.22 -20.86
CA LYS A 109 6.65 -3.12 -21.90
C LYS A 109 6.86 -4.53 -21.37
#